data_AF-A0A7S4PNA6-F1
#
_entry.id   AF-A0A7S4PNA6-F1
#
_cell.length_a   1.000
_cell.length_b   1.000
_cell.length_c   1.000
_cell.angle_alpha   90.00
_cell.angle_beta   90.00
_cell.angle_gamma   90.00
#
_symmetry.space_group_name_H-M   'P 1'
#
loop_
_entity.id
_entity.type
_entity.pdbx_description
1 polymer ?
#
loop_
_entity_poly.entity_id
_entity_poly.type
_entity_poly.pdbx_seq_one_letter_code
_entity_poly.pdbx_strand_id
1 'polypeptide(L)'
;LKIYVGRGGVQHQNLIEGYDKNPSNSIHEFELLGNRSNQNPFSLLVAAGTTDALVSTSSGSFLTLTTAGLASSFMLTAKDKHENLSPGGDSVSVIMILWDPARNVAVEPDLKPESAAVSDNSDGSYHVAYRITRAGAYRLSVSINGQEGMGSPFLLEVASSPADPLKSYVYGDFSSIRAGVSSSLFVQTRDGFGNAVRVDPAVAPAGSERISFEFCTSVGQQDESV
;
A
#
# COMPACT_ATOMS: atom_id res chain seq x y z
N LEU A 1 -34.20 9.77 -2.81
CA LEU A 1 -34.91 11.04 -3.00
C LEU A 1 -36.40 10.73 -3.13
N LYS A 2 -37.26 11.45 -2.42
CA LYS A 2 -38.72 11.30 -2.53
C LYS A 2 -39.25 12.58 -3.17
N ILE A 3 -39.80 12.49 -4.38
CA ILE A 3 -40.40 13.66 -5.05
C ILE A 3 -41.90 13.62 -4.77
N TYR A 4 -42.42 14.70 -4.20
CA TYR A 4 -43.85 14.90 -3.99
C TYR A 4 -44.31 15.99 -4.97
N VAL A 5 -45.38 15.73 -5.70
CA VAL A 5 -45.98 16.71 -6.63
C VAL A 5 -47.40 17.04 -6.22
N GLY A 6 -47.78 18.31 -6.34
CA GLY A 6 -49.13 18.77 -6.01
C GLY A 6 -50.18 18.22 -6.99
N ARG A 7 -49.91 18.25 -8.30
CA ARG A 7 -50.74 17.64 -9.36
C ARG A 7 -49.86 17.17 -10.52
N GLY A 8 -49.27 15.99 -10.41
CA GLY A 8 -48.46 15.40 -11.48
C GLY A 8 -49.31 14.78 -12.58
N GLY A 9 -48.99 15.07 -13.85
CA GLY A 9 -49.49 14.28 -14.97
C GLY A 9 -48.96 12.84 -14.93
N VAL A 10 -49.66 11.91 -15.58
CA VAL A 10 -49.34 10.46 -15.54
C VAL A 10 -47.93 10.09 -16.01
N GLN A 11 -47.25 10.98 -16.72
CA GLN A 11 -46.00 10.68 -17.43
C GLN A 11 -44.76 10.45 -16.53
N HIS A 12 -44.82 10.75 -15.22
CA HIS A 12 -43.67 10.62 -14.31
C HIS A 12 -44.04 10.01 -12.94
N GLN A 13 -45.17 9.29 -12.83
CA GLN A 13 -45.66 8.69 -11.58
C GLN A 13 -44.63 7.77 -10.89
N ASN A 14 -43.76 7.12 -11.66
CA ASN A 14 -42.74 6.20 -11.15
C ASN A 14 -41.69 6.88 -10.24
N LEU A 15 -41.57 8.21 -10.32
CA LEU A 15 -40.63 9.01 -9.53
C LEU A 15 -41.32 9.72 -8.35
N ILE A 16 -42.64 9.61 -8.26
CA ILE A 16 -43.48 10.34 -7.31
C ILE A 16 -43.85 9.37 -6.17
N GLU A 17 -43.33 9.62 -4.98
CA GLU A 17 -43.63 8.75 -3.83
C GLU A 17 -44.99 9.08 -3.19
N GLY A 18 -45.50 10.27 -3.43
CA GLY A 18 -46.83 10.65 -2.96
C GLY A 18 -47.30 11.95 -3.59
N TYR A 19 -48.58 12.22 -3.42
CA TYR A 19 -49.16 13.52 -3.70
C TYR A 19 -49.24 14.31 -2.39
N ASP A 20 -49.08 15.62 -2.47
CA ASP A 20 -49.41 16.49 -1.34
C ASP A 20 -50.92 16.32 -1.04
N LYS A 21 -51.24 15.75 0.13
CA LYS A 21 -52.61 15.40 0.51
C LYS A 21 -53.46 16.60 0.86
N ASN A 22 -52.82 17.71 1.24
CA ASN A 22 -53.47 18.95 1.63
C ASN A 22 -52.86 20.12 0.82
N PRO A 23 -52.97 20.10 -0.52
CA PRO A 23 -52.36 21.13 -1.32
C PRO A 23 -53.02 22.46 -0.99
N SER A 24 -52.25 23.40 -0.47
CA SER A 24 -52.75 24.73 -0.19
C SER A 24 -52.88 25.49 -1.52
N ASN A 25 -54.03 26.12 -1.72
CA ASN A 25 -54.25 27.10 -2.79
C ASN A 25 -53.91 28.52 -2.31
N SER A 26 -53.11 28.63 -1.24
CA SER A 26 -52.81 29.92 -0.62
C SER A 26 -51.78 30.66 -1.46
N ILE A 27 -52.23 31.68 -2.19
CA ILE A 27 -51.38 32.64 -2.89
C ILE A 27 -50.43 33.40 -1.95
N HIS A 28 -50.61 33.25 -0.63
CA HIS A 28 -49.80 33.86 0.42
C HIS A 28 -48.78 32.90 1.06
N GLU A 29 -48.83 31.59 0.75
CA GLU A 29 -47.89 30.59 1.31
C GLU A 29 -46.68 30.34 0.38
N PHE A 30 -46.74 30.88 -0.84
CA PHE A 30 -45.57 31.15 -1.64
C PHE A 30 -45.36 32.66 -1.64
N GLU A 31 -44.16 33.15 -1.31
CA GLU A 31 -43.68 34.33 -2.03
C GLU A 31 -43.83 33.96 -3.50
N LEU A 32 -44.78 34.57 -4.21
CA LEU A 32 -44.69 34.71 -5.66
C LEU A 32 -43.23 35.07 -5.90
N LEU A 33 -42.51 34.29 -6.70
CA LEU A 33 -41.09 34.52 -6.94
C LEU A 33 -40.80 36.00 -7.26
N GLY A 34 -41.81 36.78 -7.66
CA GLY A 34 -41.70 38.21 -7.86
C GLY A 34 -40.80 38.40 -9.07
N ASN A 35 -39.68 39.09 -8.89
CA ASN A 35 -38.60 39.16 -9.89
C ASN A 35 -37.52 38.07 -9.73
N ARG A 36 -37.66 37.11 -8.79
CA ARG A 36 -36.72 35.99 -8.65
C ARG A 36 -36.97 34.98 -9.77
N SER A 37 -35.89 34.54 -10.41
CA SER A 37 -35.97 33.49 -11.41
C SER A 37 -36.32 32.15 -10.75
N ASN A 38 -37.28 31.41 -11.30
CA ASN A 38 -37.47 30.01 -10.94
C ASN A 38 -36.23 29.25 -11.44
N GLN A 39 -35.34 28.82 -10.53
CA GLN A 39 -34.11 28.13 -10.89
C GLN A 39 -34.43 26.73 -11.42
N ASN A 40 -34.71 26.66 -12.71
CA ASN A 40 -34.93 25.45 -13.47
C ASN A 40 -33.96 25.45 -14.66
N PRO A 41 -33.06 24.47 -14.78
CA PRO A 41 -32.96 23.23 -13.98
C PRO A 41 -32.51 23.45 -12.53
N PHE A 42 -33.08 22.66 -11.62
CA PHE A 42 -32.58 22.53 -10.24
C PHE A 42 -31.37 21.61 -10.23
N SER A 43 -30.29 22.04 -9.60
CA SER A 43 -29.13 21.19 -9.35
C SER A 43 -29.28 20.52 -7.99
N LEU A 44 -29.44 19.19 -7.98
CA LEU A 44 -29.36 18.38 -6.76
C LEU A 44 -27.98 17.73 -6.69
N LEU A 45 -27.25 18.00 -5.62
CA LEU A 45 -26.04 17.24 -5.29
C LEU A 45 -26.44 16.05 -4.43
N VAL A 46 -26.26 14.83 -4.96
CA VAL A 46 -26.39 13.59 -4.18
C VAL A 46 -24.98 13.18 -3.76
N ALA A 47 -24.70 13.24 -2.47
CA ALA A 47 -23.42 12.79 -1.94
C ALA A 47 -23.37 11.25 -1.91
N ALA A 48 -22.16 10.69 -1.98
CA ALA A 48 -21.95 9.27 -1.75
C ALA A 48 -22.41 8.87 -0.33
N GLY A 49 -22.77 7.60 -0.18
CA GLY A 49 -23.04 7.01 1.13
C GLY A 49 -21.78 6.84 1.97
N THR A 50 -21.93 6.18 3.12
CA THR A 50 -20.78 5.78 3.95
C THR A 50 -19.85 4.86 3.17
N THR A 51 -18.55 5.14 3.26
CA THR A 51 -17.49 4.31 2.67
C THR A 51 -17.60 2.86 3.16
N ASP A 52 -17.53 1.93 2.21
CA ASP A 52 -17.52 0.49 2.43
C ASP A 52 -16.10 -0.04 2.14
N ALA A 53 -15.46 -0.59 3.17
CA ALA A 53 -14.10 -1.09 3.08
C ALA A 53 -13.93 -2.23 2.07
N LEU A 54 -14.96 -3.06 1.87
CA LEU A 54 -14.90 -4.24 1.02
C LEU A 54 -15.13 -3.91 -0.46
N VAL A 55 -15.91 -2.85 -0.75
CA VAL A 55 -16.12 -2.35 -2.12
C VAL A 55 -14.99 -1.41 -2.57
N SER A 56 -14.35 -0.75 -1.62
CA SER A 56 -13.16 0.07 -1.86
C SER A 56 -12.01 -0.77 -2.43
N THR A 57 -11.08 -0.14 -3.15
CA THR A 57 -10.02 -0.84 -3.88
C THR A 57 -8.65 -0.26 -3.60
N SER A 58 -7.61 -1.07 -3.75
CA SER A 58 -6.20 -0.64 -3.76
C SER A 58 -5.57 -0.95 -5.11
N SER A 59 -4.62 -0.13 -5.55
CA SER A 59 -3.93 -0.29 -6.83
C SER A 59 -2.50 0.23 -6.80
N GLY A 60 -1.61 -0.45 -7.54
CA GLY A 60 -0.19 -0.12 -7.60
C GLY A 60 0.69 -1.37 -7.49
N SER A 61 1.89 -1.31 -8.05
CA SER A 61 2.86 -2.43 -8.02
C SER A 61 3.47 -2.67 -6.64
N PHE A 62 3.48 -1.65 -5.79
CA PHE A 62 4.08 -1.69 -4.46
C PHE A 62 3.13 -2.24 -3.38
N LEU A 63 2.13 -3.03 -3.75
CA LEU A 63 1.31 -3.81 -2.81
C LEU A 63 1.92 -5.17 -2.51
N THR A 64 2.70 -5.71 -3.45
CA THR A 64 3.21 -7.10 -3.39
C THR A 64 4.72 -7.21 -3.51
N LEU A 65 5.42 -6.22 -4.10
CA LEU A 65 6.88 -6.26 -4.23
C LEU A 65 7.49 -4.87 -4.06
N THR A 66 8.58 -4.80 -3.29
CA THR A 66 9.44 -3.61 -3.19
C THR A 66 10.89 -4.00 -2.85
N THR A 67 11.78 -3.01 -2.83
CA THR A 67 13.19 -3.15 -2.45
C THR A 67 13.44 -2.41 -1.14
N ALA A 68 14.20 -3.03 -0.24
CA ALA A 68 14.58 -2.46 1.04
C ALA A 68 15.23 -1.08 0.86
N GLY A 69 14.70 -0.08 1.56
CA GLY A 69 15.16 1.30 1.53
C GLY A 69 14.62 2.13 0.36
N LEU A 70 13.88 1.56 -0.58
CA LEU A 70 13.17 2.30 -1.62
C LEU A 70 11.92 2.96 -1.01
N ALA A 71 11.68 4.23 -1.35
CA ALA A 71 10.40 4.87 -1.05
C ALA A 71 9.36 4.38 -2.07
N SER A 72 8.36 3.67 -1.59
CA SER A 72 7.31 3.05 -2.39
C SER A 72 5.96 3.67 -2.09
N SER A 73 5.09 3.74 -3.09
CA SER A 73 3.74 4.25 -2.93
C SER A 73 2.70 3.51 -3.75
N PHE A 74 1.46 3.55 -3.30
CA PHE A 74 0.32 3.01 -4.02
C PHE A 74 -0.93 3.85 -3.73
N MET A 75 -2.00 3.61 -4.49
CA MET A 75 -3.24 4.37 -4.40
C MET A 75 -4.35 3.50 -3.82
N LEU A 76 -5.14 4.10 -2.94
CA LEU A 76 -6.42 3.55 -2.48
C LEU A 76 -7.56 4.37 -3.08
N THR A 77 -8.70 3.72 -3.29
CA THR A 77 -9.93 4.35 -3.76
C THR A 77 -11.07 3.92 -2.85
N ALA A 78 -11.56 4.86 -2.05
CA ALA A 78 -12.68 4.68 -1.15
C ALA A 78 -14.01 4.81 -1.91
N LYS A 79 -14.86 3.80 -1.74
CA LYS A 79 -16.18 3.73 -2.37
C LYS A 79 -17.24 3.39 -1.34
N ASP A 80 -18.47 3.85 -1.56
CA ASP A 80 -19.63 3.34 -0.84
C ASP A 80 -20.08 1.97 -1.40
N LYS A 81 -21.08 1.37 -0.75
CA LYS A 81 -21.66 0.08 -1.16
C LYS A 81 -22.26 0.02 -2.57
N HIS A 82 -22.45 1.18 -3.22
CA HIS A 82 -22.97 1.31 -4.58
C HIS A 82 -21.89 1.82 -5.54
N GLU A 83 -20.62 1.71 -5.16
CA GLU A 83 -19.44 2.09 -5.95
C GLU A 83 -19.28 3.61 -6.20
N ASN A 84 -20.02 4.46 -5.49
CA ASN A 84 -19.78 5.90 -5.57
C ASN A 84 -18.50 6.25 -4.81
N LEU A 85 -17.69 7.17 -5.34
CA LEU A 85 -16.49 7.65 -4.67
C LEU A 85 -16.84 8.41 -3.39
N SER A 86 -16.13 8.08 -2.31
CA SER A 86 -16.15 8.89 -1.09
C SER A 86 -15.65 10.31 -1.41
N PRO A 87 -16.16 11.37 -0.75
CA PRO A 87 -15.58 12.71 -0.88
C PRO A 87 -14.22 12.85 -0.16
N GLY A 88 -13.73 11.81 0.51
CA GLY A 88 -12.55 11.86 1.38
C GLY A 88 -12.93 12.02 2.85
N GLY A 89 -11.93 12.22 3.70
CA GLY A 89 -12.05 12.38 5.16
C GLY A 89 -12.14 11.07 5.94
N ASP A 90 -12.00 9.92 5.28
CA ASP A 90 -12.00 8.62 5.95
C ASP A 90 -10.69 8.41 6.72
N SER A 91 -10.78 7.70 7.85
CA SER A 91 -9.60 7.31 8.62
C SER A 91 -8.97 6.08 7.98
N VAL A 92 -7.81 6.25 7.34
CA VAL A 92 -7.09 5.15 6.68
C VAL A 92 -5.83 4.78 7.46
N SER A 93 -5.62 3.49 7.69
CA SER A 93 -4.41 2.95 8.29
C SER A 93 -3.83 1.80 7.47
N VAL A 94 -2.53 1.83 7.25
CA VAL A 94 -1.78 0.77 6.57
C VAL A 94 -0.64 0.31 7.46
N ILE A 95 -0.66 -0.97 7.82
CA ILE A 95 0.33 -1.59 8.71
C ILE A 95 1.02 -2.76 8.02
N MET A 96 2.31 -2.94 8.27
CA MET A 96 3.13 -4.01 7.73
C MET A 96 3.83 -4.72 8.87
N ILE A 97 3.63 -6.04 8.95
CA ILE A 97 4.22 -6.90 9.99
C ILE A 97 5.07 -7.95 9.30
N LEU A 98 6.31 -8.14 9.76
CA LEU A 98 7.19 -9.18 9.25
C LEU A 98 6.57 -10.56 9.48
N TRP A 99 6.41 -11.33 8.41
CA TRP A 99 5.56 -12.51 8.35
C TRP A 99 6.32 -13.73 7.86
N ASP A 100 6.07 -14.87 8.49
CA ASP A 100 6.47 -16.18 8.00
C ASP A 100 5.30 -16.78 7.21
N PRO A 101 5.32 -16.75 5.87
CA PRO A 101 4.22 -17.26 5.06
C PRO A 101 4.07 -18.78 5.15
N ALA A 102 5.13 -19.52 5.48
CA ALA A 102 5.06 -20.99 5.59
C ALA A 102 4.35 -21.42 6.87
N ARG A 103 4.57 -20.69 7.97
CA ARG A 103 3.93 -20.96 9.27
C ARG A 103 2.67 -20.13 9.51
N ASN A 104 2.43 -19.13 8.66
CA ASN A 104 1.33 -18.17 8.78
C ASN A 104 1.30 -17.47 10.14
N VAL A 105 2.46 -16.97 10.59
CA VAL A 105 2.64 -16.26 11.86
C VAL A 105 3.59 -15.08 11.71
N ALA A 106 3.50 -14.10 12.61
CA ALA A 106 4.46 -13.00 12.68
C ALA A 106 5.82 -13.55 13.16
N VAL A 107 6.91 -13.11 12.51
CA VAL A 107 8.28 -13.56 12.86
C VAL A 107 8.70 -13.04 14.23
N GLU A 108 8.31 -11.80 14.55
CA GLU A 108 8.63 -11.11 15.80
C GLU A 108 7.38 -10.33 16.26
N PRO A 109 6.41 -11.01 16.91
CA PRO A 109 5.09 -10.45 17.19
C PRO A 109 5.10 -9.27 18.17
N ASP A 110 6.14 -9.18 19.02
CA ASP A 110 6.28 -8.11 20.01
C ASP A 110 6.90 -6.83 19.42
N LEU A 111 7.41 -6.88 18.19
CA LEU A 111 7.92 -5.68 17.53
C LEU A 111 6.78 -4.78 17.07
N LYS A 112 7.02 -3.48 17.16
CA LYS A 112 6.12 -2.47 16.61
C LYS A 112 5.98 -2.70 15.09
N PRO A 113 4.74 -2.80 14.56
CA PRO A 113 4.52 -2.85 13.13
C PRO A 113 5.06 -1.61 12.41
N GLU A 114 5.51 -1.80 11.19
CA GLU A 114 5.80 -0.69 10.28
C GLU A 114 4.48 -0.07 9.81
N SER A 115 4.43 1.25 9.65
CA SER A 115 3.23 1.97 9.23
C SER A 115 3.51 2.87 8.04
N ALA A 116 2.57 2.95 7.10
CA ALA A 116 2.68 3.88 5.98
C ALA A 116 2.17 5.28 6.34
N ALA A 117 2.70 6.29 5.67
CA ALA A 117 2.09 7.61 5.63
C ALA A 117 0.92 7.61 4.63
N VAL A 118 -0.21 8.21 5.01
CA VAL A 118 -1.39 8.30 4.15
C VAL A 118 -1.75 9.77 3.96
N SER A 119 -1.96 10.15 2.69
CA SER A 119 -2.45 11.47 2.30
C SER A 119 -3.79 11.30 1.61
N ASP A 120 -4.80 12.00 2.13
CA ASP A 120 -6.12 12.09 1.50
C ASP A 120 -6.09 13.18 0.42
N ASN A 121 -6.53 12.84 -0.79
CA ASN A 121 -6.62 13.78 -1.91
C ASN A 121 -7.96 14.54 -1.96
N SER A 122 -8.88 14.27 -1.01
CA SER A 122 -10.21 14.88 -0.90
C SER A 122 -11.09 14.65 -2.15
N ASP A 123 -10.87 13.53 -2.84
CA ASP A 123 -11.60 13.10 -4.03
C ASP A 123 -12.00 11.61 -3.97
N GLY A 124 -11.86 10.99 -2.80
CA GLY A 124 -12.06 9.56 -2.58
C GLY A 124 -10.84 8.71 -2.86
N SER A 125 -9.73 9.30 -3.31
CA SER A 125 -8.46 8.63 -3.43
C SER A 125 -7.50 8.98 -2.28
N TYR A 126 -6.70 8.00 -1.87
CA TYR A 126 -5.68 8.19 -0.84
C TYR A 126 -4.33 7.72 -1.39
N HIS A 127 -3.33 8.57 -1.27
CA HIS A 127 -1.95 8.24 -1.59
C HIS A 127 -1.26 7.66 -0.36
N VAL A 128 -0.79 6.42 -0.47
CA VAL A 128 -0.07 5.72 0.60
C VAL A 128 1.41 5.66 0.24
N ALA A 129 2.29 6.09 1.15
CA ALA A 129 3.73 6.04 0.97
C ALA A 129 4.41 5.36 2.16
N TYR A 130 5.36 4.47 1.90
CA TYR A 130 6.10 3.75 2.92
C TYR A 130 7.54 3.48 2.49
N ARG A 131 8.38 3.14 3.46
CA ARG A 131 9.78 2.76 3.25
C ARG A 131 10.18 1.73 4.30
N ILE A 132 10.42 0.49 3.89
CA ILE A 132 10.88 -0.58 4.77
C ILE A 132 12.35 -0.84 4.50
N THR A 133 13.18 -0.97 5.53
CA THR A 133 14.63 -1.21 5.40
C THR A 133 15.05 -2.64 5.66
N ARG A 134 14.19 -3.47 6.27
CA ARG A 134 14.46 -4.88 6.52
C ARG A 134 13.82 -5.76 5.44
N ALA A 135 14.62 -6.50 4.71
CA ALA A 135 14.16 -7.44 3.69
C ALA A 135 13.41 -8.63 4.33
N GLY A 136 12.43 -9.16 3.62
CA GLY A 136 11.58 -10.25 4.07
C GLY A 136 10.15 -10.17 3.54
N ALA A 137 9.34 -11.17 3.87
CA ALA A 137 7.92 -11.16 3.57
C ALA A 137 7.15 -10.44 4.68
N TYR A 138 6.22 -9.57 4.30
CA TYR A 138 5.38 -8.80 5.23
C TYR A 138 3.91 -9.07 4.94
N ARG A 139 3.11 -9.13 6.01
CA ARG A 139 1.65 -9.01 5.91
C ARG A 139 1.30 -7.53 5.93
N LEU A 140 0.94 -6.99 4.77
CA LEU A 140 0.47 -5.62 4.62
C LEU A 140 -1.05 -5.60 4.77
N SER A 141 -1.55 -4.89 5.79
CA SER A 141 -2.98 -4.77 6.05
C SER A 141 -3.46 -3.34 5.84
N VAL A 142 -4.54 -3.17 5.10
CA VAL A 142 -5.18 -1.88 4.81
C VAL A 142 -6.53 -1.83 5.50
N SER A 143 -6.77 -0.78 6.27
CA SER A 143 -8.06 -0.54 6.93
C SER A 143 -8.55 0.87 6.67
N ILE A 144 -9.86 1.01 6.49
CA ILE A 144 -10.57 2.28 6.37
C ILE A 144 -11.68 2.32 7.41
N ASN A 145 -11.75 3.41 8.17
CA ASN A 145 -12.68 3.62 9.29
C ASN A 145 -12.67 2.46 10.32
N GLY A 146 -11.48 1.88 10.55
CA GLY A 146 -11.28 0.77 11.50
C GLY A 146 -11.68 -0.61 10.96
N GLN A 147 -12.12 -0.72 9.70
CA GLN A 147 -12.44 -2.00 9.06
C GLN A 147 -11.38 -2.36 8.01
N GLU A 148 -10.85 -3.58 8.10
CA GLU A 148 -9.94 -4.12 7.09
C GLU A 148 -10.67 -4.38 5.75
N GLY A 149 -10.04 -4.02 4.63
CA GLY A 149 -10.66 -4.13 3.31
C GLY A 149 -9.70 -3.79 2.17
N MET A 150 -10.24 -3.38 1.02
CA MET A 150 -9.45 -3.00 -0.16
C MET A 150 -8.53 -4.10 -0.69
N GLY A 151 -8.93 -5.37 -0.56
CA GLY A 151 -8.13 -6.54 -0.95
C GLY A 151 -7.09 -6.98 0.09
N SER A 152 -7.01 -6.29 1.24
CA SER A 152 -6.18 -6.69 2.38
C SER A 152 -6.58 -8.08 2.92
N PRO A 153 -5.62 -8.85 3.47
CA PRO A 153 -4.19 -8.54 3.55
C PRO A 153 -3.42 -8.91 2.28
N PHE A 154 -2.34 -8.17 2.00
CA PHE A 154 -1.38 -8.48 0.94
C PHE A 154 -0.13 -9.15 1.52
N LEU A 155 0.44 -10.09 0.76
CA LEU A 155 1.78 -10.59 1.01
C LEU A 155 2.77 -9.71 0.24
N LEU A 156 3.43 -8.80 0.96
CA LEU A 156 4.43 -7.90 0.41
C LEU A 156 5.83 -8.53 0.56
N GLU A 157 6.50 -8.79 -0.55
CA GLU A 157 7.91 -9.18 -0.57
C GLU A 157 8.79 -7.93 -0.60
N VAL A 158 9.67 -7.79 0.38
CA VAL A 158 10.72 -6.76 0.41
C VAL A 158 12.04 -7.43 0.07
N ALA A 159 12.48 -7.25 -1.18
CA ALA A 159 13.78 -7.70 -1.63
C ALA A 159 14.89 -6.89 -0.97
N SER A 160 16.08 -7.47 -0.79
CA SER A 160 17.26 -6.71 -0.38
C SER A 160 17.63 -5.67 -1.44
N SER A 161 18.23 -4.56 -1.01
CA SER A 161 18.90 -3.64 -1.93
C SER A 161 20.15 -4.28 -2.55
N PRO A 162 20.76 -3.66 -3.58
CA PRO A 162 22.07 -4.08 -4.07
C PRO A 162 23.10 -4.19 -2.95
N ALA A 163 24.07 -5.09 -3.13
CA ALA A 163 25.10 -5.33 -2.12
C ALA A 163 25.92 -4.07 -1.83
N ASP A 164 26.19 -3.83 -0.55
CA ASP A 164 27.12 -2.83 -0.05
C ASP A 164 28.38 -3.55 0.45
N PRO A 165 29.55 -3.32 -0.18
CA PRO A 165 30.82 -3.92 0.25
C PRO A 165 31.16 -3.63 1.72
N LEU A 166 30.79 -2.46 2.25
CA LEU A 166 31.09 -2.06 3.63
C LEU A 166 30.25 -2.81 4.68
N LYS A 167 29.16 -3.44 4.27
CA LYS A 167 28.30 -4.28 5.12
C LYS A 167 28.48 -5.77 4.87
N SER A 168 29.15 -6.11 3.78
CA SER A 168 29.47 -7.47 3.39
C SER A 168 30.72 -7.95 4.12
N TYR A 169 30.85 -9.26 4.30
CA TYR A 169 32.02 -9.83 4.99
C TYR A 169 32.35 -11.22 4.47
N VAL A 170 33.62 -11.60 4.67
CA VAL A 170 34.13 -12.94 4.40
C VAL A 170 34.22 -13.70 5.72
N TYR A 171 33.86 -14.97 5.72
CA TYR A 171 33.97 -15.85 6.87
C TYR A 171 34.40 -17.26 6.44
N GLY A 172 34.94 -18.02 7.37
CA GLY A 172 35.55 -19.33 7.10
C GLY A 172 36.71 -19.58 8.04
N ASP A 173 37.34 -20.75 7.92
CA ASP A 173 38.55 -21.05 8.67
C ASP A 173 39.78 -20.60 7.90
N PHE A 174 40.30 -19.42 8.28
CA PHE A 174 41.52 -18.86 7.72
C PHE A 174 42.79 -19.27 8.47
N SER A 175 42.64 -19.96 9.60
CA SER A 175 43.74 -20.20 10.54
C SER A 175 44.60 -21.41 10.16
N SER A 176 44.06 -22.35 9.38
CA SER A 176 44.74 -23.60 9.04
C SER A 176 44.73 -23.95 7.55
N ILE A 177 44.84 -22.95 6.67
CA ILE A 177 44.95 -23.21 5.22
C ILE A 177 46.32 -23.85 4.94
N ARG A 178 46.32 -25.06 4.36
CA ARG A 178 47.53 -25.83 4.04
C ARG A 178 47.72 -25.98 2.53
N ALA A 179 48.96 -25.82 2.07
CA ALA A 179 49.31 -26.06 0.68
C ALA A 179 48.93 -27.49 0.25
N GLY A 180 48.28 -27.60 -0.92
CA GLY A 180 47.80 -28.87 -1.46
C GLY A 180 46.51 -29.41 -0.83
N VAL A 181 45.92 -28.73 0.16
CA VAL A 181 44.64 -29.12 0.78
C VAL A 181 43.56 -28.12 0.39
N SER A 182 42.47 -28.63 -0.17
CA SER A 182 41.29 -27.81 -0.47
C SER A 182 40.74 -27.18 0.80
N SER A 183 40.56 -25.86 0.77
CA SER A 183 39.92 -25.08 1.83
C SER A 183 38.79 -24.27 1.22
N SER A 184 37.76 -23.96 2.01
CA SER A 184 36.62 -23.16 1.57
C SER A 184 36.48 -21.92 2.43
N LEU A 185 36.15 -20.81 1.77
CA LEU A 185 35.75 -19.56 2.40
C LEU A 185 34.38 -19.16 1.83
N PHE A 186 33.67 -18.35 2.58
CA PHE A 186 32.34 -17.87 2.22
C PHE A 186 32.32 -16.36 2.23
N VAL A 187 31.63 -15.77 1.26
CA VAL A 187 31.35 -14.33 1.22
C VAL A 187 29.86 -14.15 1.48
N GLN A 188 29.51 -13.44 2.55
CA GLN A 188 28.13 -13.00 2.77
C GLN A 188 27.99 -11.58 2.23
N THR A 189 27.32 -11.45 1.09
CA THR A 189 26.90 -10.14 0.59
C THR A 189 25.72 -9.64 1.42
N ARG A 190 25.79 -8.37 1.83
CA ARG A 190 24.70 -7.66 2.49
C ARG A 190 24.46 -6.32 1.83
N ASP A 191 23.22 -5.85 1.85
CA ASP A 191 22.90 -4.49 1.42
C ASP A 191 23.31 -3.44 2.47
N GLY A 192 23.16 -2.16 2.13
CA GLY A 192 23.50 -1.05 3.04
C GLY A 192 22.71 -1.03 4.36
N PHE A 193 21.60 -1.76 4.44
CA PHE A 193 20.77 -1.91 5.65
C PHE A 193 21.14 -3.17 6.45
N GLY A 194 22.07 -3.98 5.97
CA GLY A 194 22.53 -5.20 6.61
C GLY A 194 21.67 -6.43 6.29
N ASN A 195 20.76 -6.35 5.31
CA ASN A 195 20.02 -7.52 4.85
C ASN A 195 20.94 -8.44 4.06
N ALA A 196 20.83 -9.75 4.26
CA ALA A 196 21.49 -10.70 3.37
C ALA A 196 20.92 -10.53 1.95
N VAL A 197 21.80 -10.30 0.98
CA VAL A 197 21.39 -10.28 -0.42
C VAL A 197 21.07 -11.71 -0.80
N ARG A 198 19.76 -11.98 -0.98
CA ARG A 198 19.26 -13.30 -1.35
C ARG A 198 18.75 -13.23 -2.78
N VAL A 199 19.30 -14.11 -3.60
CA VAL A 199 18.85 -14.34 -4.96
C VAL A 199 18.39 -15.78 -5.00
N ASP A 200 17.32 -16.06 -5.73
CA ASP A 200 16.90 -17.43 -5.97
C ASP A 200 18.09 -18.22 -6.58
N PRO A 201 18.59 -19.28 -5.92
CA PRO A 201 19.69 -20.08 -6.45
C PRO A 201 19.36 -20.72 -7.81
N ALA A 202 18.09 -20.89 -8.16
CA ALA A 202 17.67 -21.35 -9.48
C ALA A 202 17.88 -20.28 -10.57
N VAL A 203 17.77 -19.00 -10.21
CA VAL A 203 17.94 -17.85 -11.12
C VAL A 203 19.40 -17.43 -11.20
N ALA A 204 20.09 -17.40 -10.06
CA ALA A 204 21.49 -16.99 -9.95
C ALA A 204 22.26 -17.98 -9.07
N PRO A 205 22.59 -19.19 -9.59
CA PRO A 205 23.27 -20.23 -8.82
C PRO A 205 24.67 -19.84 -8.34
N ALA A 206 25.29 -18.86 -9.00
CA ALA A 206 26.58 -18.28 -8.61
C ALA A 206 26.45 -16.96 -7.82
N GLY A 207 25.22 -16.55 -7.46
CA GLY A 207 24.91 -15.23 -6.92
C GLY A 207 24.63 -14.17 -7.99
N SER A 208 24.01 -13.05 -7.59
CA SER A 208 23.71 -11.91 -8.49
C SER A 208 24.90 -10.98 -8.70
N GLU A 209 25.87 -11.01 -7.79
CA GLU A 209 26.96 -10.06 -7.73
C GLU A 209 28.25 -10.63 -8.30
N ARG A 210 29.02 -9.79 -9.00
CA ARG A 210 30.36 -10.14 -9.45
C ARG A 210 31.36 -9.89 -8.33
N ILE A 211 31.89 -10.95 -7.75
CA ILE A 211 32.93 -10.88 -6.71
C ILE A 211 34.29 -11.14 -7.36
N SER A 212 35.21 -10.19 -7.20
CA SER A 212 36.62 -10.33 -7.58
C SER A 212 37.45 -10.54 -6.32
N PHE A 213 38.41 -11.45 -6.37
CA PHE A 213 39.37 -11.70 -5.29
C PHE A 213 40.79 -11.59 -5.83
N GLU A 214 41.68 -11.09 -4.99
CA GLU A 214 43.12 -11.12 -5.22
C GLU A 214 43.74 -12.03 -4.16
N PHE A 215 44.59 -12.95 -4.61
CA PHE A 215 45.29 -13.87 -3.73
C PHE A 215 46.77 -13.51 -3.71
N CYS A 216 47.35 -13.47 -2.52
CA CYS A 216 48.79 -13.37 -2.39
C CYS A 216 49.41 -14.67 -2.94
N THR A 217 50.23 -14.54 -3.99
CA THR A 217 50.87 -15.69 -4.66
C THR A 217 52.24 -16.05 -4.07
N SER A 218 52.73 -15.24 -3.13
CA SER A 218 54.02 -15.44 -2.47
C SER A 218 53.89 -15.37 -0.95
N VAL A 219 54.71 -16.15 -0.24
CA VAL A 219 54.75 -16.15 1.23
C VAL A 219 55.54 -14.92 1.67
N GLY A 220 54.91 -14.01 2.42
CA GLY A 220 55.59 -12.90 3.10
C GLY A 220 55.43 -11.50 2.48
N GLN A 221 54.58 -11.31 1.46
CA GLN A 221 54.15 -9.96 1.07
C GLN A 221 53.05 -9.48 2.02
N GLN A 222 53.41 -8.59 2.96
CA GLN A 222 52.42 -7.70 3.56
C GLN A 222 52.01 -6.68 2.51
N ASP A 223 50.72 -6.62 2.21
CA ASP A 223 50.18 -5.58 1.34
C ASP A 223 50.22 -4.25 2.10
N GLU A 224 51.21 -3.41 1.80
CA GLU A 224 51.23 -2.02 2.25
C GLU A 224 50.36 -1.18 1.31
N SER A 225 49.04 -1.28 1.43
CA SER A 225 48.16 -0.19 1.01
C SER A 225 46.80 -0.26 1.71
N VAL A 226 46.52 0.84 2.43
CA VAL A 226 45.31 1.16 3.21
C VAL A 226 44.15 1.52 2.28
#